data_AF-A0ABD4REV9-F1
#
_entry.id   AF-A0ABD4REV9-F1
#
_cell.length_a   1.000
_cell.length_b   1.000
_cell.length_c   1.000
_cell.angle_alpha   90.00
_cell.angle_beta   90.00
_cell.angle_gamma   90.00
#
_symmetry.space_group_name_H-M   'P 1'
#
loop_
_entity.id
_entity.type
_entity.pdbx_description
1 polymer ?
#
loop_
_entity_poly.entity_id
_entity_poly.type
_entity_poly.pdbx_seq_one_letter_code
_entity_poly.pdbx_strand_id
1 'polypeptide(L)'
;MKKLALIVISILCVLFIFSNSSKSGEESNIKSKSIVNKIVDKIEEKVENNSIKKININKNKLNLLLRKAAHALEFLMLAIVVALVLENFGIKGKNAIIYILFIVLLVGVLDEFYQLYIPGRTSSVRDVLIDFSGGILGTTIFFILRIPLSLKNFNK
;
A
#
# COMPACT_ATOMS: atom_id res chain seq x y z
N MET A 1 16.92 -9.18 19.58
CA MET A 1 15.95 -8.07 19.66
C MET A 1 15.50 -7.54 18.30
N LYS A 2 16.41 -7.11 17.40
CA LYS A 2 16.04 -6.56 16.07
C LYS A 2 15.20 -7.51 15.19
N LYS A 3 15.51 -8.82 15.18
CA LYS A 3 14.73 -9.85 14.43
C LYS A 3 13.27 -9.91 14.89
N LEU A 4 13.07 -10.07 16.20
CA LEU A 4 11.74 -10.14 16.80
C LEU A 4 10.94 -8.86 16.55
N ALA A 5 11.56 -7.68 16.69
CA ALA A 5 10.90 -6.41 16.42
C ALA A 5 10.38 -6.29 14.98
N LEU A 6 11.18 -6.68 13.98
CA LEU A 6 10.76 -6.64 12.57
C LEU A 6 9.63 -7.63 12.27
N ILE A 7 9.64 -8.82 12.89
CA ILE A 7 8.55 -9.79 12.77
C ILE A 7 7.26 -9.20 13.36
N VAL A 8 7.34 -8.60 14.55
CA VAL A 8 6.19 -7.94 15.18
C VAL A 8 5.67 -6.81 14.30
N ILE A 9 6.55 -5.97 13.72
CA ILE A 9 6.15 -4.91 12.80
C ILE A 9 5.46 -5.50 11.55
N SER A 10 5.99 -6.59 10.99
CA SER A 10 5.36 -7.26 9.85
C SER A 10 3.95 -7.76 10.18
N ILE A 11 3.75 -8.34 11.36
CA ILE A 11 2.44 -8.78 11.84
C ILE A 11 1.51 -7.58 12.02
N LEU A 12 2.01 -6.47 12.60
CA LEU A 12 1.23 -5.24 12.75
C LEU A 12 0.82 -4.64 11.40
N CYS A 13 1.67 -4.70 10.37
CA CYS A 13 1.30 -4.28 9.01
C CYS A 13 0.15 -5.12 8.45
N VAL A 14 0.21 -6.45 8.61
CA VAL A 14 -0.89 -7.33 8.20
C VAL A 14 -2.16 -7.00 8.98
N LEU A 15 -2.10 -6.92 10.31
CA LEU A 15 -3.27 -6.56 11.13
C LEU A 15 -3.86 -5.21 10.75
N PHE A 16 -3.03 -4.24 10.39
CA PHE A 16 -3.46 -2.93 9.92
C PHE A 16 -4.24 -3.02 8.60
N ILE A 17 -3.76 -3.81 7.63
CA ILE A 17 -4.45 -4.09 6.36
C ILE A 17 -5.84 -4.69 6.64
N PHE A 18 -5.90 -5.78 7.41
CA PHE A 18 -7.18 -6.44 7.73
C PHE A 18 -8.12 -5.53 8.54
N SER A 19 -7.60 -4.65 9.40
CA SER A 19 -8.38 -3.65 10.14
C SER A 19 -8.97 -2.57 9.21
N ASN A 20 -8.31 -2.24 8.10
CA ASN A 20 -8.88 -1.35 7.08
C ASN A 20 -9.91 -2.06 6.19
N SER A 21 -9.71 -3.36 5.96
CA SER A 21 -10.61 -4.18 5.16
C SER A 21 -11.87 -4.61 5.90
N SER A 22 -11.83 -4.72 7.22
CA SER A 22 -13.01 -5.00 8.05
C SER A 22 -14.03 -3.87 8.07
N LYS A 23 -13.63 -2.65 7.71
CA LYS A 23 -14.54 -1.50 7.62
C LYS A 23 -15.49 -1.68 6.45
N SER A 24 -16.78 -1.45 6.69
CA SER A 24 -17.82 -1.50 5.67
C SER A 24 -17.47 -0.60 4.47
N GLY A 25 -18.05 -0.93 3.31
CA GLY A 25 -17.85 -0.11 2.10
C GLY A 25 -18.23 1.35 2.31
N GLU A 26 -19.27 1.60 3.11
CA GLU A 26 -19.76 2.93 3.46
C GLU A 26 -18.78 3.70 4.36
N GLU A 27 -18.29 3.08 5.44
CA GLU A 27 -17.31 3.70 6.34
C GLU A 27 -16.01 4.06 5.61
N SER A 28 -15.51 3.14 4.78
CA SER A 28 -14.32 3.38 3.95
C SER A 28 -14.55 4.56 3.02
N ASN A 29 -15.72 4.62 2.39
CA ASN A 29 -16.12 5.67 1.46
C ASN A 29 -16.26 7.05 2.14
N ILE A 30 -16.81 7.10 3.36
CA ILE A 30 -16.94 8.35 4.15
C ILE A 30 -15.55 8.89 4.48
N LYS A 31 -14.63 8.04 4.95
CA LYS A 31 -13.26 8.46 5.30
C LYS A 31 -12.51 9.02 4.10
N SER A 32 -12.53 8.30 2.97
CA SER A 32 -11.86 8.77 1.76
C SER A 32 -12.52 10.02 1.18
N LYS A 33 -13.86 10.15 1.24
CA LYS A 33 -14.57 11.36 0.78
C LYS A 33 -14.18 12.59 1.59
N SER A 34 -13.98 12.46 2.90
CA SER A 34 -13.50 13.57 3.73
C SER A 34 -12.15 14.10 3.24
N ILE A 35 -11.22 13.22 2.89
CA ILE A 35 -9.90 13.60 2.34
C ILE A 35 -10.07 14.22 0.95
N VAL A 36 -10.88 13.62 0.08
CA VAL A 36 -11.13 14.14 -1.26
C VAL A 36 -11.73 15.54 -1.21
N ASN A 37 -12.70 15.79 -0.34
CA ASN A 37 -13.30 17.11 -0.19
C ASN A 37 -12.23 18.13 0.24
N LYS A 38 -11.43 17.84 1.26
CA LYS A 38 -10.33 18.72 1.68
C LYS A 38 -9.34 19.05 0.55
N ILE A 39 -9.01 18.07 -0.29
CA ILE A 39 -8.12 18.29 -1.44
C ILE A 39 -8.79 19.17 -2.49
N VAL A 40 -10.04 18.86 -2.84
CA VAL A 40 -10.78 19.59 -3.88
C VAL A 40 -11.06 21.02 -3.43
N ASP A 41 -11.51 21.23 -2.21
CA ASP A 41 -11.83 22.56 -1.68
C ASP A 41 -10.57 23.45 -1.70
N LYS A 42 -9.40 22.91 -1.35
CA LYS A 42 -8.11 23.61 -1.43
C LYS A 42 -7.67 23.93 -2.88
N ILE A 43 -8.00 23.05 -3.82
CA ILE A 43 -7.73 23.29 -5.26
C ILE A 43 -8.68 24.37 -5.79
N GLU A 44 -9.96 24.30 -5.47
CA GLU A 44 -10.99 25.26 -5.89
C GLU A 44 -10.68 26.67 -5.37
N GLU A 45 -10.30 26.80 -4.09
CA GLU A 45 -9.84 28.07 -3.49
C GLU A 45 -8.64 28.65 -4.25
N LYS A 46 -7.64 27.81 -4.59
CA LYS A 46 -6.46 28.27 -5.33
C LYS A 46 -6.77 28.64 -6.79
N VAL A 47 -7.73 27.97 -7.41
CA VAL A 47 -8.18 28.24 -8.78
C VAL A 47 -8.94 29.57 -8.85
N GLU A 48 -9.83 29.82 -7.88
CA GLU A 48 -10.57 31.07 -7.74
C GLU A 48 -9.62 32.26 -7.55
N ASN A 49 -8.63 32.12 -6.65
CA ASN A 49 -7.62 33.15 -6.39
C ASN A 49 -6.70 33.44 -7.59
N ASN A 50 -6.56 32.53 -8.56
CA ASN A 50 -5.69 32.70 -9.73
C ASN A 50 -6.47 32.94 -11.03
N SER A 51 -7.80 33.14 -10.98
CA SER A 51 -8.67 33.33 -12.18
C SER A 51 -8.52 32.21 -13.23
N ILE A 52 -8.15 30.99 -12.80
CA ILE A 52 -8.01 29.83 -13.68
C ILE A 52 -9.40 29.26 -13.95
N LYS A 53 -9.66 28.78 -15.17
CA LYS A 53 -10.94 28.15 -15.55
C LYS A 53 -11.32 27.05 -14.54
N LYS A 54 -12.56 27.09 -14.03
CA LYS A 54 -13.08 26.13 -13.04
C LYS A 54 -12.87 24.68 -13.53
N ILE A 55 -12.12 23.90 -12.76
CA ILE A 55 -11.83 22.49 -13.07
C ILE A 55 -13.02 21.65 -12.61
N ASN A 56 -13.63 20.88 -13.50
CA ASN A 56 -14.67 19.92 -13.11
C ASN A 56 -14.03 18.65 -12.55
N ILE A 57 -13.84 18.58 -11.22
CA ILE A 57 -13.24 17.43 -10.56
C ILE A 57 -14.32 16.38 -10.24
N ASN A 58 -14.20 15.19 -10.84
CA ASN A 58 -15.06 14.07 -10.49
C ASN A 58 -14.64 13.47 -9.13
N LYS A 59 -15.28 13.95 -8.05
CA LYS A 59 -15.02 13.54 -6.66
C LYS A 59 -15.17 12.03 -6.45
N ASN A 60 -16.14 11.38 -7.09
CA ASN A 60 -16.37 9.94 -6.94
C ASN A 60 -15.23 9.11 -7.56
N LYS A 61 -14.75 9.48 -8.74
CA LYS A 61 -13.60 8.83 -9.38
C LYS A 61 -12.32 9.03 -8.56
N LEU A 62 -12.07 10.27 -8.10
CA LEU A 62 -10.91 10.57 -7.27
C LEU A 62 -10.94 9.78 -5.95
N ASN A 63 -12.11 9.64 -5.35
CA ASN A 63 -12.31 8.87 -4.13
C ASN A 63 -11.99 7.38 -4.32
N LEU A 64 -12.46 6.78 -5.42
CA LEU A 64 -12.13 5.38 -5.76
C LEU A 64 -10.62 5.20 -6.00
N LEU A 65 -9.98 6.14 -6.70
CA LEU A 65 -8.53 6.13 -6.93
C LEU A 65 -7.75 6.27 -5.62
N LEU A 66 -8.16 7.17 -4.73
CA LEU A 66 -7.53 7.38 -3.44
C LEU A 66 -7.59 6.11 -2.57
N ARG A 67 -8.74 5.43 -2.54
CA ARG A 67 -8.90 4.15 -1.83
C ARG A 67 -7.96 3.09 -2.39
N LYS A 68 -7.96 2.88 -3.71
CA LYS A 68 -7.06 1.91 -4.37
C LYS A 68 -5.58 2.22 -4.16
N ALA A 69 -5.21 3.50 -4.19
CA ALA A 69 -3.84 3.94 -3.91
C ALA A 69 -3.44 3.71 -2.45
N ALA A 70 -4.36 3.88 -1.50
CA ALA A 70 -4.10 3.60 -0.09
C ALA A 70 -3.81 2.11 0.15
N HIS A 71 -4.62 1.21 -0.41
CA HIS A 71 -4.34 -0.23 -0.33
C HIS A 71 -2.99 -0.58 -0.99
N ALA A 72 -2.72 -0.10 -2.21
CA ALA A 72 -1.42 -0.32 -2.85
C ALA A 72 -0.22 0.20 -2.00
N LEU A 73 -0.39 1.31 -1.28
CA LEU A 73 0.63 1.84 -0.35
C LEU A 73 0.84 0.92 0.87
N GLU A 74 -0.23 0.32 1.40
CA GLU A 74 -0.14 -0.64 2.50
C GLU A 74 0.68 -1.87 2.08
N PHE A 75 0.41 -2.40 0.88
CA PHE A 75 1.16 -3.53 0.32
C PHE A 75 2.60 -3.18 -0.05
N LEU A 76 2.86 -1.95 -0.48
CA LEU A 76 4.22 -1.41 -0.65
C LEU A 76 4.98 -1.44 0.68
N MET A 77 4.38 -0.94 1.76
CA MET A 77 5.00 -0.94 3.09
C MET A 77 5.24 -2.37 3.59
N LEU A 78 4.25 -3.26 3.41
CA LEU A 78 4.36 -4.67 3.76
C LEU A 78 5.56 -5.32 3.05
N ALA A 79 5.72 -5.09 1.74
CA ALA A 79 6.83 -5.64 0.97
C ALA A 79 8.20 -5.19 1.51
N ILE A 80 8.34 -3.90 1.88
CA ILE A 80 9.58 -3.36 2.46
C ILE A 80 9.87 -4.02 3.82
N VAL A 81 8.87 -4.15 4.68
CA VAL A 81 9.04 -4.76 6.01
C VAL A 81 9.39 -6.24 5.89
N VAL A 82 8.71 -6.99 5.02
CA VAL A 82 9.02 -8.40 4.74
C VAL A 82 10.44 -8.54 4.18
N ALA A 83 10.86 -7.66 3.27
CA ALA A 83 12.22 -7.65 2.75
C ALA A 83 13.27 -7.46 3.86
N LEU A 84 13.02 -6.52 4.79
CA LEU A 84 13.89 -6.31 5.97
C LEU A 84 13.94 -7.53 6.89
N VAL A 85 12.81 -8.21 7.10
CA VAL A 85 12.74 -9.46 7.87
C VAL A 85 13.63 -10.52 7.21
N LEU A 86 13.41 -10.80 5.92
CA LEU A 86 14.13 -11.83 5.17
C LEU A 86 15.63 -11.57 5.12
N GLU A 87 16.05 -10.32 4.89
CA GLU A 87 17.46 -9.92 4.91
C GLU A 87 18.13 -10.24 6.26
N ASN A 88 17.41 -10.00 7.37
CA ASN A 88 17.90 -10.28 8.73
C ASN A 88 17.93 -11.79 9.06
N PHE A 89 17.19 -12.59 8.31
CA PHE A 89 17.30 -14.06 8.31
C PHE A 89 18.35 -14.59 7.32
N GLY A 90 19.05 -13.70 6.61
CA GLY A 90 20.11 -14.07 5.66
C GLY A 90 19.58 -14.48 4.28
N ILE A 91 18.28 -14.35 4.03
CA ILE A 91 17.67 -14.65 2.73
C ILE A 91 17.86 -13.44 1.82
N LYS A 92 18.51 -13.63 0.67
CA LYS A 92 18.92 -12.55 -0.24
C LYS A 92 18.64 -12.88 -1.70
N GLY A 93 18.79 -11.87 -2.57
CA GLY A 93 18.72 -12.03 -4.02
C GLY A 93 17.37 -12.58 -4.50
N LYS A 94 17.42 -13.53 -5.44
CA LYS A 94 16.22 -14.11 -6.08
C LYS A 94 15.27 -14.77 -5.08
N ASN A 95 15.80 -15.47 -4.07
CA ASN A 95 14.99 -16.13 -3.06
C ASN A 95 14.19 -15.12 -2.23
N ALA A 96 14.82 -14.00 -1.86
CA ALA A 96 14.12 -12.93 -1.16
C ALA A 96 12.97 -12.37 -2.01
N ILE A 97 13.22 -12.07 -3.29
CA ILE A 97 12.19 -11.57 -4.22
C ILE A 97 11.00 -12.53 -4.31
N ILE A 98 11.26 -13.83 -4.50
CA ILE A 98 10.21 -14.84 -4.60
C ILE A 98 9.36 -14.87 -3.33
N TYR A 99 9.98 -14.90 -2.14
CA TYR A 99 9.23 -14.94 -0.90
C TYR A 99 8.45 -13.66 -0.62
N ILE A 100 9.01 -12.48 -0.91
CA ILE A 100 8.29 -11.20 -0.74
C ILE A 100 7.04 -11.20 -1.62
N LEU A 101 7.19 -11.49 -2.92
CA LEU A 101 6.08 -11.47 -3.86
C LEU A 101 5.04 -12.55 -3.51
N PHE A 102 5.46 -13.73 -3.09
CA PHE A 102 4.53 -14.75 -2.61
C PHE A 102 3.72 -14.29 -1.40
N ILE A 103 4.38 -13.70 -0.39
CA ILE A 103 3.70 -13.21 0.83
C ILE A 103 2.74 -12.07 0.50
N VAL A 104 3.17 -11.09 -0.31
CA VAL A 104 2.32 -9.98 -0.76
C VAL A 104 1.09 -10.51 -1.50
N LEU A 105 1.28 -11.43 -2.46
CA LEU A 105 0.17 -12.02 -3.21
C LEU A 105 -0.79 -12.78 -2.29
N LEU A 106 -0.25 -13.60 -1.38
CA LEU A 106 -1.05 -14.35 -0.41
C LEU A 106 -1.88 -13.42 0.47
N VAL A 107 -1.28 -12.35 1.01
CA VAL A 107 -1.99 -11.37 1.84
C VAL A 107 -3.05 -10.64 1.01
N GLY A 108 -2.78 -10.30 -0.25
CA GLY A 108 -3.76 -9.64 -1.13
C GLY A 108 -4.95 -10.53 -1.45
N VAL A 109 -4.71 -11.82 -1.72
CA VAL A 109 -5.78 -12.80 -1.93
C VAL A 109 -6.61 -12.99 -0.66
N LEU A 110 -5.97 -13.08 0.51
CA LEU A 110 -6.67 -13.24 1.78
C LEU A 110 -7.46 -11.99 2.16
N ASP A 111 -6.95 -10.80 1.85
CA ASP A 111 -7.64 -9.53 2.10
C ASP A 111 -8.93 -9.46 1.28
N GLU A 112 -8.84 -9.71 -0.02
CA GLU A 112 -9.97 -9.73 -0.94
C GLU A 112 -10.98 -10.84 -0.60
N PHE A 113 -10.50 -12.02 -0.20
CA PHE A 113 -11.34 -13.08 0.32
C PHE A 113 -12.08 -12.66 1.60
N TYR A 114 -11.42 -11.96 2.51
CA TYR A 114 -12.05 -11.46 3.73
C TYR A 114 -13.09 -10.37 3.42
N GLN A 115 -12.80 -9.46 2.48
CA GLN A 115 -13.71 -8.41 2.06
C GLN A 115 -15.02 -8.96 1.46
N LEU A 116 -15.05 -10.17 0.87
CA LEU A 116 -16.28 -10.82 0.41
C LEU A 116 -17.35 -10.93 1.50
N TYR A 117 -16.94 -11.04 2.76
CA TYR A 117 -17.84 -11.20 3.91
C TYR A 117 -18.21 -9.87 4.57
N ILE A 118 -17.69 -8.74 4.06
CA ILE A 118 -17.91 -7.41 4.65
C ILE A 118 -19.03 -6.67 3.89
N PRO A 119 -20.08 -6.18 4.58
CA PRO A 119 -21.18 -5.46 3.93
C PRO A 119 -20.72 -4.25 3.10
N GLY A 120 -21.23 -4.15 1.88
CA GLY A 120 -20.94 -3.05 0.96
C GLY A 120 -19.52 -3.05 0.37
N ARG A 121 -18.72 -4.10 0.62
CA ARG A 121 -17.46 -4.35 -0.08
C ARG A 121 -17.69 -5.25 -1.28
N THR A 122 -16.82 -5.12 -2.27
CA THR A 122 -16.76 -5.97 -3.45
C THR A 122 -15.38 -6.60 -3.46
N SER A 123 -15.28 -7.85 -3.91
CA SER A 123 -13.98 -8.43 -4.20
C SER A 123 -13.73 -8.49 -5.70
N SER A 124 -12.50 -8.23 -6.11
CA SER A 124 -12.08 -8.34 -7.51
C SER A 124 -10.63 -8.78 -7.63
N VAL A 125 -10.36 -9.65 -8.62
CA VAL A 125 -8.99 -9.95 -9.07
C VAL A 125 -8.24 -8.67 -9.43
N ARG A 126 -8.94 -7.64 -9.93
CA ARG A 126 -8.30 -6.35 -10.23
C ARG A 126 -7.75 -5.66 -8.99
N ASP A 127 -8.40 -5.80 -7.84
CA ASP A 127 -7.97 -5.21 -6.59
C ASP A 127 -6.75 -5.98 -6.03
N VAL A 128 -6.76 -7.32 -6.10
CA VAL A 128 -5.55 -8.14 -5.84
C VAL A 128 -4.35 -7.68 -6.68
N LEU A 129 -4.56 -7.42 -7.98
CA LEU A 129 -3.48 -6.98 -8.88
C LEU A 129 -2.96 -5.58 -8.53
N ILE A 130 -3.84 -4.66 -8.09
CA ILE A 130 -3.44 -3.33 -7.65
C ILE A 130 -2.57 -3.44 -6.39
N ASP A 131 -2.99 -4.23 -5.42
CA ASP A 131 -2.25 -4.46 -4.18
C ASP A 131 -0.91 -5.14 -4.44
N PHE A 132 -0.91 -6.15 -5.30
CA PHE A 132 0.30 -6.83 -5.75
C PHE A 132 1.25 -5.87 -6.46
N SER A 133 0.75 -4.94 -7.28
CA SER A 133 1.58 -3.90 -7.91
C SER A 133 2.26 -2.98 -6.89
N GLY A 134 1.57 -2.66 -5.79
CA GLY A 134 2.14 -1.94 -4.64
C GLY A 134 3.30 -2.71 -4.01
N GLY A 135 3.12 -4.02 -3.80
CA GLY A 135 4.18 -4.89 -3.27
C GLY A 135 5.38 -5.07 -4.22
N ILE A 136 5.15 -5.13 -5.54
CA ILE A 136 6.23 -5.09 -6.54
C ILE A 136 7.02 -3.79 -6.39
N LEU A 137 6.33 -2.65 -6.34
CA LEU A 137 6.97 -1.34 -6.21
C LEU A 137 7.79 -1.24 -4.91
N GLY A 138 7.25 -1.71 -3.79
CA GLY A 138 7.98 -1.76 -2.50
C GLY A 138 9.22 -2.65 -2.55
N THR A 139 9.10 -3.82 -3.19
CA THR A 139 10.23 -4.72 -3.43
C THR A 139 11.31 -4.03 -4.26
N THR A 140 10.94 -3.40 -5.38
CA THR A 140 11.86 -2.67 -6.25
C THR A 140 12.57 -1.53 -5.51
N ILE A 141 11.83 -0.70 -4.76
CA ILE A 141 12.40 0.39 -3.96
C ILE A 141 13.42 -0.15 -2.96
N PHE A 142 13.08 -1.23 -2.24
CA PHE A 142 13.98 -1.83 -1.26
C PHE A 142 15.32 -2.23 -1.89
N PHE A 143 15.29 -2.95 -3.02
CA PHE A 143 16.53 -3.39 -3.68
C PHE A 143 17.33 -2.22 -4.26
N ILE A 144 16.68 -1.22 -4.86
CA ILE A 144 17.36 -0.01 -5.36
C ILE A 144 18.12 0.69 -4.24
N LEU A 145 17.50 0.85 -3.06
CA LEU A 145 18.14 1.49 -1.91
C LEU A 145 19.31 0.68 -1.33
N ARG A 146 19.34 -0.65 -1.53
CA ARG A 146 20.39 -1.54 -1.05
C ARG A 146 21.61 -1.65 -1.98
N ILE A 147 21.46 -1.40 -3.29
CA ILE A 147 22.57 -1.40 -4.25
C ILE A 147 23.73 -0.47 -3.81
N PRO A 148 23.52 0.83 -3.54
CA PRO A 148 24.61 1.73 -3.18
C PRO A 148 25.21 1.44 -1.80
N LEU A 149 24.43 0.90 -0.86
CA LEU A 149 24.92 0.49 0.46
C LEU A 149 25.85 -0.72 0.36
N SER A 150 25.59 -1.65 -0.57
CA SER A 150 26.47 -2.78 -0.82
C SER A 150 27.82 -2.31 -1.37
N LEU A 151 27.83 -1.38 -2.34
CA LEU A 151 29.07 -0.87 -2.94
C LEU A 151 29.95 -0.10 -1.94
N LYS A 152 29.34 0.59 -0.97
CA LYS A 152 30.08 1.34 0.06
C LYS A 152 30.80 0.45 1.08
N ASN A 153 30.31 -0.77 1.31
CA ASN A 153 30.96 -1.75 2.18
C ASN A 153 32.15 -2.47 1.50
N PHE A 154 32.27 -2.41 0.17
CA PHE A 154 33.43 -2.97 -0.56
C PHE A 154 34.62 -2.01 -0.67
N ASN A 155 34.40 -0.70 -0.43
CA ASN A 155 35.44 0.33 -0.51
C ASN A 155 36.04 0.72 0.86
N LYS A 156 35.88 -0.12 1.88
CA LYS A 156 36.52 -0.01 3.19
C LYS A 156 37.30 -1.28 3.47
#